data_AF-A0A7V8VU18-F1
#
_entry.id   AF-A0A7V8VU18-F1
#
_cell.length_a   1.000
_cell.length_b   1.000
_cell.length_c   1.000
_cell.angle_alpha   90.00
_cell.angle_beta   90.00
_cell.angle_gamma   90.00
#
_symmetry.space_group_name_H-M   'P 1'
#
loop_
_entity.id
_entity.type
_entity.pdbx_description
1 polymer ?
#
loop_
_entity_poly.entity_id
_entity_poly.type
_entity_poly.pdbx_seq_one_letter_code
_entity_poly.pdbx_strand_id
1 'polypeptide(L)'
;MYKIVAVLSLLLLAACADERAGISPEVTRMREDAARDACISRELYTRAEESYVTLAELHGIDDPGIDPSAALLPGPVRAAYTYAQVYHQHAELRRSAFAHIDSAFNHVRSPADSTRHIQLANNVSPPRAEPGTIEANVAAAYARDHTAIRQDDDHRCNWDL
;
A
#
# COMPACT_ATOMS: atom_id res chain seq x y z
N MET A 1 55.74 6.72 -32.19
CA MET A 1 54.90 5.54 -31.88
C MET A 1 53.75 5.97 -30.96
N TYR A 2 52.68 6.57 -31.50
CA TYR A 2 51.53 7.07 -30.71
C TYR A 2 50.21 6.77 -31.42
N LYS A 3 49.86 5.49 -31.61
CA LYS A 3 48.60 5.10 -32.28
C LYS A 3 47.81 3.98 -31.59
N ILE A 4 48.06 3.69 -30.31
CA ILE A 4 47.35 2.60 -29.59
C ILE A 4 46.52 3.11 -28.40
N VAL A 5 46.58 4.40 -28.05
CA VAL A 5 45.89 4.91 -26.84
C VAL A 5 44.43 5.34 -27.11
N ALA A 6 44.04 5.58 -28.37
CA ALA A 6 42.71 6.14 -28.66
C ALA A 6 41.56 5.11 -28.69
N VAL A 7 41.85 3.81 -28.81
CA VAL A 7 40.79 2.78 -28.99
C VAL A 7 40.26 2.28 -27.63
N LEU A 8 41.06 2.33 -26.56
CA LEU A 8 40.60 1.88 -25.24
C LEU A 8 39.60 2.84 -24.58
N SER A 9 39.66 4.13 -24.89
CA SER A 9 38.77 5.15 -24.29
C SER A 9 37.35 5.14 -24.85
N LEU A 10 37.16 4.63 -26.08
CA LEU A 10 35.84 4.51 -26.72
C LEU A 10 35.06 3.27 -26.25
N LEU A 11 35.75 2.22 -25.80
CA LEU A 11 35.11 1.00 -25.29
C LEU A 11 34.59 1.15 -23.85
N LEU A 12 35.16 2.08 -23.06
CA LEU A 12 34.70 2.37 -21.70
C LEU A 12 33.42 3.23 -21.64
N LEU A 13 33.06 3.91 -22.73
CA LEU A 13 31.82 4.71 -22.80
C LEU A 13 30.61 3.87 -23.25
N ALA A 14 30.82 2.78 -23.98
CA ALA A 14 29.73 1.88 -24.39
C ALA A 14 29.20 1.02 -23.23
N ALA A 15 30.07 0.62 -22.30
CA ALA A 15 29.66 -0.17 -21.13
C ALA A 15 28.76 0.60 -20.14
N CYS A 16 28.82 1.94 -20.13
CA CYS A 16 27.94 2.76 -19.29
C CYS A 16 26.67 3.27 -20.03
N ALA A 17 26.60 3.10 -21.35
CA ALA A 17 25.46 3.54 -22.15
C ALA A 17 24.33 2.49 -22.21
N ASP A 18 24.67 1.20 -22.09
CA ASP A 18 23.70 0.09 -22.15
C ASP A 18 22.94 -0.18 -20.85
N GLU A 19 23.42 0.29 -19.69
CA GLU A 19 22.69 0.09 -18.42
C GLU A 19 21.37 0.88 -18.33
N ARG A 20 21.18 1.89 -19.19
CA ARG A 20 19.91 2.63 -19.31
C ARG A 20 18.98 2.11 -20.41
N ALA A 21 19.47 1.20 -21.26
CA ALA A 21 18.73 0.60 -22.37
C ALA A 21 18.22 -0.79 -21.98
N GLY A 22 17.22 -0.90 -21.12
CA GLY A 22 16.66 -2.23 -20.86
C GLY A 22 15.72 -2.46 -19.70
N ILE A 23 15.03 -1.44 -19.18
CA ILE A 23 13.90 -1.73 -18.29
C ILE A 23 12.75 -2.19 -19.18
N SER A 24 12.32 -3.45 -19.01
CA SER A 24 11.23 -4.00 -19.80
C SER A 24 9.93 -3.23 -19.49
N PRO A 25 9.01 -3.10 -20.47
CA PRO A 25 7.69 -2.49 -20.22
C PRO A 25 6.89 -3.19 -19.12
N GLU A 26 7.20 -4.45 -18.83
CA GLU A 26 6.62 -5.18 -17.70
C GLU A 26 7.13 -4.66 -16.36
N VAL A 27 8.45 -4.45 -16.23
CA VAL A 27 9.03 -3.89 -14.99
C VAL A 27 8.52 -2.47 -14.74
N THR A 28 8.39 -1.65 -15.79
CA THR A 28 7.78 -0.31 -15.67
C THR A 28 6.34 -0.39 -15.15
N ARG A 29 5.49 -1.24 -15.74
CA ARG A 29 4.11 -1.43 -15.27
C ARG A 29 4.03 -1.93 -13.83
N MET A 30 4.89 -2.88 -13.44
CA MET A 30 4.94 -3.37 -12.06
C MET A 30 5.28 -2.26 -11.06
N ARG A 31 6.20 -1.36 -11.43
CA ARG A 31 6.58 -0.20 -10.61
C ARG A 31 5.45 0.81 -10.46
N GLU A 32 4.80 1.15 -11.57
CA GLU A 32 3.65 2.05 -11.59
C GLU A 32 2.48 1.48 -10.78
N ASP A 33 2.16 0.19 -10.95
CA ASP A 33 1.11 -0.47 -10.19
C ASP A 33 1.43 -0.52 -8.68
N ALA A 34 2.69 -0.77 -8.30
CA ALA A 34 3.11 -0.75 -6.90
C ALA A 34 2.97 0.64 -6.26
N ALA A 35 3.40 1.70 -6.97
CA ALA A 35 3.25 3.08 -6.52
C ALA A 35 1.77 3.48 -6.40
N ARG A 36 0.95 3.09 -7.38
CA ARG A 36 -0.50 3.31 -7.38
C ARG A 36 -1.17 2.64 -6.19
N ASP A 37 -0.93 1.35 -5.96
CA ASP A 37 -1.56 0.61 -4.87
C ASP A 37 -1.11 1.15 -3.49
N ALA A 38 0.13 1.63 -3.37
CA ALA A 38 0.59 2.33 -2.16
C ALA A 38 -0.15 3.66 -1.94
N CYS A 39 -0.38 4.46 -2.99
CA CYS A 39 -1.17 5.69 -2.91
C CYS A 39 -2.63 5.40 -2.51
N ILE A 40 -3.28 4.45 -3.18
CA ILE A 40 -4.69 4.10 -2.92
C ILE A 40 -4.86 3.58 -1.49
N SER A 41 -3.97 2.69 -1.05
CA SER A 41 -4.07 2.14 0.31
C SER A 41 -3.81 3.19 1.40
N ARG A 42 -2.94 4.18 1.15
CA ARG A 42 -2.75 5.33 2.05
C ARG A 42 -4.03 6.17 2.16
N GLU A 43 -4.67 6.46 1.03
CA GLU A 43 -5.95 7.19 0.99
C GLU A 43 -7.04 6.48 1.78
N LEU A 44 -7.22 5.17 1.54
CA LEU A 44 -8.22 4.37 2.25
C LEU A 44 -7.93 4.28 3.75
N TYR A 45 -6.67 4.18 4.16
CA TYR A 45 -6.30 4.22 5.57
C TYR A 45 -6.67 5.57 6.21
N THR A 46 -6.35 6.69 5.57
CA THR A 46 -6.69 8.02 6.11
C THR A 46 -8.21 8.18 6.26
N ARG A 47 -9.00 7.79 5.26
CA ARG A 47 -10.47 7.83 5.36
C ARG A 47 -11.00 6.91 6.47
N ALA A 48 -10.40 5.74 6.65
CA ALA A 48 -10.76 4.80 7.70
C ALA A 48 -10.44 5.34 9.10
N GLU A 49 -9.28 5.96 9.27
CA GLU A 49 -8.82 6.60 10.50
C GLU A 49 -9.75 7.75 10.87
N GLU A 50 -10.04 8.65 9.93
CA GLU A 50 -11.00 9.75 10.11
C GLU A 50 -12.39 9.24 10.52
N SER A 51 -12.89 8.21 9.85
CA SER A 51 -14.20 7.62 10.15
C SER A 51 -14.23 6.99 11.55
N TYR A 52 -13.18 6.26 11.90
CA TYR A 52 -13.06 5.60 13.20
C TYR A 52 -12.96 6.61 14.35
N VAL A 53 -12.10 7.62 14.21
CA VAL A 53 -11.93 8.70 15.20
C VAL A 53 -13.22 9.51 15.33
N THR A 54 -13.86 9.88 14.23
CA THR A 54 -15.13 10.62 14.26
C THR A 54 -16.22 9.86 15.02
N LEU A 55 -16.33 8.54 14.81
CA LEU A 55 -17.28 7.71 15.55
C LEU A 55 -16.93 7.60 17.04
N ALA A 56 -15.64 7.51 17.38
CA ALA A 56 -15.19 7.52 18.78
C ALA A 56 -15.57 8.83 19.48
N GLU A 57 -15.28 9.97 18.87
CA GLU A 57 -15.57 11.32 19.40
C GLU A 57 -17.07 11.54 19.60
N LEU A 58 -17.91 11.16 18.62
CA LEU A 58 -19.37 11.29 18.70
C LEU A 58 -19.97 10.52 19.88
N HIS A 59 -19.27 9.50 20.38
CA HIS A 59 -19.72 8.66 21.47
C HIS A 59 -18.93 8.85 22.77
N GLY A 60 -18.06 9.86 22.84
CA GLY A 60 -17.28 10.18 24.03
C GLY A 60 -16.29 9.09 24.43
N ILE A 61 -15.71 8.40 23.43
CA ILE A 61 -14.70 7.37 23.63
C ILE A 61 -13.33 8.04 23.58
N ASP A 62 -12.67 8.17 24.73
CA ASP A 62 -11.44 8.95 24.88
C ASP A 62 -10.21 8.22 24.28
N ASP A 63 -10.15 6.89 24.42
CA ASP A 63 -9.14 6.05 23.76
C ASP A 63 -9.82 4.89 23.03
N PRO A 64 -10.04 5.02 21.71
CA PRO A 64 -10.80 4.02 20.97
C PRO A 64 -10.10 2.64 20.92
N GLY A 65 -8.80 2.55 21.21
CA GLY A 65 -8.08 1.28 21.28
C GLY A 65 -8.21 0.54 22.61
N ILE A 66 -8.63 1.22 23.69
CA ILE A 66 -8.52 0.73 25.07
C ILE A 66 -9.80 0.93 25.88
N ASP A 67 -10.63 1.91 25.54
CA ASP A 67 -11.75 2.34 26.36
C ASP A 67 -12.88 1.28 26.43
N PRO A 68 -13.19 0.75 27.63
CA PRO A 68 -14.26 -0.24 27.80
C PRO A 68 -15.66 0.33 27.54
N SER A 69 -15.83 1.66 27.47
CA SER A 69 -17.10 2.32 27.19
C SER A 69 -17.69 1.92 25.83
N ALA A 70 -16.86 1.56 24.85
CA ALA A 70 -17.30 1.07 23.54
C ALA A 70 -18.22 -0.16 23.64
N ALA A 71 -18.06 -0.99 24.67
CA ALA A 71 -18.92 -2.16 24.89
C ALA A 71 -20.35 -1.79 25.33
N LEU A 72 -20.52 -0.59 25.90
CA LEU A 72 -21.79 -0.07 26.44
C LEU A 72 -22.64 0.65 25.39
N LEU A 73 -22.14 0.82 24.16
CA LEU A 73 -22.87 1.45 23.07
C LEU A 73 -24.16 0.70 22.72
N PRO A 74 -25.25 1.40 22.34
CA PRO A 74 -26.46 0.76 21.84
C PRO A 74 -26.17 -0.17 20.66
N GLY A 75 -26.91 -1.28 20.53
CA GLY A 75 -26.62 -2.34 19.56
C GLY A 75 -26.23 -1.88 18.14
N PRO A 76 -27.04 -1.02 17.47
CA PRO A 76 -26.70 -0.51 16.13
C PRO A 76 -25.44 0.35 16.10
N VAL A 77 -25.24 1.19 17.12
CA VAL A 77 -24.08 2.08 17.25
C VAL A 77 -22.81 1.26 17.46
N ARG A 78 -22.88 0.27 18.36
CA ARG A 78 -21.78 -0.67 18.60
C ARG A 78 -21.39 -1.42 17.34
N ALA A 79 -22.37 -1.89 16.55
CA ALA A 79 -22.09 -2.58 15.30
C ALA A 79 -21.36 -1.68 14.27
N ALA A 80 -21.79 -0.44 14.12
CA ALA A 80 -21.12 0.53 13.25
C ALA A 80 -19.69 0.85 13.73
N TYR A 81 -19.52 1.05 15.04
CA TYR A 81 -18.20 1.29 15.65
C TYR A 81 -17.25 0.10 15.45
N THR A 82 -17.71 -1.14 15.74
CA THR A 82 -16.91 -2.36 15.51
C THR A 82 -16.56 -2.53 14.04
N TYR A 83 -17.48 -2.25 13.11
CA TYR A 83 -17.17 -2.29 11.69
C TYR A 83 -16.08 -1.28 11.30
N ALA A 84 -16.20 -0.03 11.76
CA ALA A 84 -15.20 1.01 11.49
C ALA A 84 -13.82 0.65 12.08
N GLN A 85 -13.78 0.09 13.28
CA GLN A 85 -12.56 -0.41 13.91
C GLN A 85 -11.88 -1.50 13.07
N VAL A 86 -12.64 -2.51 12.65
CA VAL A 86 -12.12 -3.63 11.84
C VAL A 86 -11.68 -3.12 10.46
N TYR A 87 -12.42 -2.17 9.86
CA TYR A 87 -12.03 -1.54 8.60
C TYR A 87 -10.73 -0.74 8.72
N HIS A 88 -10.57 0.04 9.78
CA HIS A 88 -9.34 0.77 10.09
C HIS A 88 -8.15 -0.16 10.22
N GLN A 89 -8.26 -1.23 11.02
CA GLN A 89 -7.20 -2.24 11.18
C GLN A 89 -6.85 -2.93 9.85
N HIS A 90 -7.87 -3.29 9.06
CA HIS A 90 -7.64 -3.89 7.74
C HIS A 90 -6.91 -2.91 6.80
N ALA A 91 -7.33 -1.65 6.75
CA ALA A 91 -6.73 -0.62 5.93
C ALA A 91 -5.29 -0.31 6.35
N GLU A 92 -4.99 -0.33 7.65
CA GLU A 92 -3.64 -0.14 8.20
C GLU A 92 -2.68 -1.24 7.71
N LEU A 93 -3.08 -2.50 7.85
CA LEU A 93 -2.30 -3.66 7.40
C LEU A 93 -2.08 -3.62 5.88
N ARG A 94 -3.11 -3.29 5.09
CA ARG A 94 -2.98 -3.15 3.62
C ARG A 94 -2.06 -1.99 3.24
N ARG A 95 -2.19 -0.83 3.88
CA ARG A 95 -1.27 0.31 3.68
C ARG A 95 0.17 -0.09 3.95
N SER A 96 0.43 -0.79 5.05
CA SER A 96 1.76 -1.28 5.40
C SER A 96 2.31 -2.26 4.35
N ALA A 97 1.49 -3.24 3.94
CA ALA A 97 1.86 -4.21 2.93
C ALA A 97 2.21 -3.56 1.58
N PHE A 98 1.37 -2.64 1.10
CA PHE A 98 1.62 -1.95 -0.18
C PHE A 98 2.78 -0.97 -0.13
N ALA A 99 3.01 -0.28 1.00
CA ALA A 99 4.21 0.54 1.17
C ALA A 99 5.50 -0.29 1.09
N HIS A 100 5.49 -1.52 1.59
CA HIS A 100 6.61 -2.44 1.42
C HIS A 100 6.75 -2.96 -0.01
N ILE A 101 5.64 -3.24 -0.71
CA ILE A 101 5.68 -3.60 -2.13
C ILE A 101 6.29 -2.45 -2.96
N ASP A 102 5.84 -1.22 -2.76
CA ASP A 102 6.40 -0.03 -3.41
C ASP A 102 7.90 0.14 -3.09
N SER A 103 8.28 -0.05 -1.83
CA SER A 103 9.70 -0.06 -1.43
C SER A 103 10.52 -1.10 -2.19
N ALA A 104 9.98 -2.31 -2.36
CA ALA A 104 10.67 -3.39 -3.04
C ALA A 104 10.93 -3.11 -4.52
N PHE A 105 10.03 -2.38 -5.20
CA PHE A 105 10.11 -2.14 -6.64
C PHE A 105 10.73 -0.79 -7.02
N ASN A 106 10.54 0.24 -6.19
CA ASN A 106 10.86 1.63 -6.54
C ASN A 106 11.99 2.25 -5.70
N HIS A 107 12.17 1.84 -4.43
CA HIS A 107 13.03 2.60 -3.49
C HIS A 107 14.35 1.92 -3.12
N VAL A 108 14.45 0.61 -3.27
CA VAL A 108 15.67 -0.14 -2.89
C VAL A 108 16.68 -0.27 -4.02
N ARG A 109 17.96 -0.35 -3.65
CA ARG A 109 19.09 -0.42 -4.57
C ARG A 109 19.66 -1.83 -4.75
N SER A 110 19.21 -2.80 -3.94
CA SER A 110 19.73 -4.17 -3.95
C SER A 110 18.60 -5.22 -4.07
N PRO A 111 18.84 -6.35 -4.75
CA PRO A 111 17.87 -7.45 -4.80
C PRO A 111 17.56 -8.07 -3.43
N ALA A 112 18.54 -8.09 -2.52
CA ALA A 112 18.35 -8.60 -1.16
C ALA A 112 17.37 -7.74 -0.36
N ASP A 113 17.48 -6.41 -0.47
CA ASP A 113 16.55 -5.49 0.19
C ASP A 113 15.14 -5.58 -0.41
N SER A 114 15.04 -5.70 -1.74
CA SER A 114 13.77 -5.93 -2.42
C SER A 114 13.07 -7.18 -1.89
N THR A 115 13.79 -8.30 -1.81
CA THR A 115 13.27 -9.57 -1.26
C THR A 115 12.82 -9.41 0.19
N ARG A 116 13.58 -8.70 1.03
CA ARG A 116 13.22 -8.42 2.42
C ARG A 116 11.90 -7.64 2.51
N HIS A 117 11.70 -6.64 1.67
CA HIS A 117 10.46 -5.88 1.64
C HIS A 117 9.26 -6.71 1.18
N ILE A 118 9.42 -7.59 0.19
CA ILE A 118 8.36 -8.53 -0.21
C ILE A 118 8.00 -9.48 0.95
N GLN A 119 8.98 -9.99 1.69
CA GLN A 119 8.72 -10.82 2.88
C GLN A 119 7.95 -10.04 3.95
N LEU A 120 8.33 -8.79 4.23
CA LEU A 120 7.60 -7.93 5.17
C LEU A 120 6.17 -7.69 4.71
N ALA A 121 5.95 -7.38 3.43
CA ALA A 121 4.61 -7.19 2.87
C ALA A 121 3.70 -8.41 3.09
N ASN A 122 4.23 -9.62 2.91
CA ASN A 122 3.50 -10.86 3.15
C ASN A 122 3.17 -11.08 4.63
N ASN A 123 4.10 -10.73 5.53
CA ASN A 123 3.93 -10.91 6.98
C ASN A 123 2.93 -9.92 7.59
N VAL A 124 2.76 -8.73 7.01
CA VAL A 124 1.83 -7.69 7.51
C VAL A 124 0.52 -7.65 6.73
N SER A 125 0.35 -8.52 5.73
CA SER A 125 -0.91 -8.59 4.99
C SER A 125 -2.04 -9.13 5.89
N PRO A 126 -3.28 -8.60 5.78
CA PRO A 126 -4.40 -9.14 6.52
C PRO A 126 -4.57 -10.64 6.25
N PRO A 127 -4.83 -11.46 7.27
CA PRO A 127 -5.14 -12.86 7.07
C PRO A 127 -6.43 -13.00 6.25
N ARG A 128 -6.59 -14.14 5.58
CA ARG A 128 -7.84 -14.46 4.90
C ARG A 128 -8.96 -14.55 5.93
N ALA A 129 -9.98 -13.71 5.77
CA ALA A 129 -11.15 -13.71 6.63
C ALA A 129 -12.08 -14.91 6.35
N GLU A 130 -12.74 -15.39 7.39
CA GLU A 130 -13.72 -16.47 7.30
C GLU A 130 -15.06 -15.94 6.78
N PRO A 131 -15.75 -16.65 5.86
CA PRO A 131 -17.05 -16.21 5.37
C PRO A 131 -18.08 -16.04 6.50
N GLY A 132 -18.86 -14.96 6.43
CA GLY A 132 -19.91 -14.66 7.42
C GLY A 132 -19.43 -13.85 8.64
N THR A 133 -18.14 -13.50 8.72
CA THR A 133 -17.62 -12.62 9.78
C THR A 133 -17.58 -11.15 9.36
N ILE A 134 -17.38 -10.25 10.33
CA ILE A 134 -17.22 -8.81 10.07
C ILE A 134 -15.96 -8.56 9.24
N GLU A 135 -14.88 -9.30 9.50
CA GLU A 135 -13.60 -9.22 8.79
C GLU A 135 -13.77 -9.55 7.30
N ALA A 136 -14.62 -10.54 6.96
CA ALA A 136 -14.90 -10.86 5.56
C ALA A 136 -15.69 -9.77 4.85
N ASN A 137 -16.66 -9.16 5.55
CA ASN A 137 -17.42 -8.03 5.02
C ASN A 137 -16.52 -6.81 4.80
N VAL A 138 -15.63 -6.53 5.76
CA VAL A 138 -14.62 -5.46 5.66
C VAL A 138 -13.65 -5.72 4.52
N ALA A 139 -13.11 -6.93 4.38
CA ALA A 139 -12.20 -7.28 3.30
C ALA A 139 -12.87 -7.10 1.92
N ALA A 140 -14.15 -7.49 1.80
CA ALA A 140 -14.92 -7.29 0.59
C ALA A 140 -15.21 -5.80 0.32
N ALA A 141 -15.49 -5.00 1.35
CA ALA A 141 -15.67 -3.56 1.21
C ALA A 141 -14.39 -2.85 0.78
N TYR A 142 -13.27 -3.14 1.47
CA TYR A 142 -11.97 -2.59 1.12
C TYR A 142 -11.60 -2.91 -0.34
N ALA A 143 -11.83 -4.14 -0.79
CA ALA A 143 -11.56 -4.54 -2.17
C ALA A 143 -12.42 -3.76 -3.18
N ARG A 144 -13.70 -3.49 -2.87
CA ARG A 144 -14.57 -2.65 -3.71
C ARG A 144 -14.07 -1.21 -3.74
N ASP A 145 -13.77 -0.62 -2.60
CA ASP A 145 -13.35 0.79 -2.51
C ASP A 145 -12.00 1.00 -3.20
N HIS A 146 -11.06 0.06 -3.02
CA HIS A 146 -9.79 0.06 -3.73
C HIS A 146 -9.97 -0.05 -5.25
N THR A 147 -10.87 -0.94 -5.71
CA THR A 147 -11.17 -1.10 -7.14
C THR A 147 -11.82 0.16 -7.71
N ALA A 148 -12.75 0.77 -6.97
CA ALA A 148 -13.42 1.99 -7.38
C ALA A 148 -12.41 3.12 -7.57
N ILE A 149 -11.49 3.33 -6.61
CA ILE A 149 -10.41 4.31 -6.76
C ILE A 149 -9.49 3.97 -7.93
N ARG A 150 -9.12 2.70 -8.12
CA ARG A 150 -8.25 2.28 -9.22
C ARG A 150 -8.88 2.46 -10.61
N GLN A 151 -10.22 2.47 -10.69
CA GLN A 151 -10.98 2.67 -11.93
C GLN A 151 -11.41 4.13 -12.16
N ASP A 152 -11.17 5.01 -11.19
CA ASP A 152 -11.47 6.43 -11.29
C ASP A 152 -10.29 7.17 -11.95
N ASP A 153 -10.35 7.36 -13.26
CA ASP A 153 -9.28 7.98 -14.05
C ASP A 153 -8.90 9.39 -13.55
N ASP A 154 -9.81 10.10 -12.89
CA ASP A 154 -9.58 11.44 -12.36
C ASP A 154 -8.96 11.42 -10.95
N HIS A 155 -8.88 10.26 -10.29
CA HIS A 155 -8.32 10.15 -8.96
C HIS A 155 -6.80 10.36 -8.98
N ARG A 156 -6.28 11.21 -8.07
CA ARG A 156 -4.85 11.58 -8.00
C ARG A 156 -3.86 10.41 -8.07
N CYS A 157 -4.20 9.31 -7.42
CA CYS A 157 -3.36 8.11 -7.40
C CYS A 157 -3.18 7.45 -8.79
N ASN A 158 -3.97 7.82 -9.79
CA ASN A 158 -3.90 7.22 -11.12
C ASN A 158 -3.11 8.05 -12.13
N TRP A 159 -2.78 9.30 -11.80
CA TRP A 159 -2.04 10.21 -12.69
C TRP A 159 -0.81 10.90 -12.06
N ASP A 160 -0.68 10.93 -10.73
CA ASP A 160 0.53 11.38 -10.00
C ASP A 160 1.43 10.17 -9.59
N LEU A 161 1.95 9.43 -10.58
CA LEU A 161 2.80 8.23 -10.37
C LEU A 161 4.29 8.49 -10.63
#